data_AF-A0A662K1Z3-F1
#
_entry.id   AF-A0A662K1Z3-F1
#
_cell.length_a   1.000
_cell.length_b   1.000
_cell.length_c   1.000
_cell.angle_alpha   90.00
_cell.angle_beta   90.00
_cell.angle_gamma   90.00
#
_symmetry.space_group_name_H-M   'P 1'
#
loop_
_entity.id
_entity.type
_entity.pdbx_description
1 polymer ?
#
loop_
_entity_poly.entity_id
_entity_poly.type
_entity_poly.pdbx_seq_one_letter_code
_entity_poly.pdbx_strand_id
1 'polypeptide(L)'
;MQKDELIQLHTFLFQIKNHLEQNCKNNGCEFIDYEKLDITPHKVYKSKREHKLAVFKLSKGIADILSNNYPGFEKIAARLEQMSERFMTEKEKEIIREEIKEEKTH
;
A
#
# COMPACT_ATOMS: atom_id res chain seq x y z
N MET A 1 11.60 13.05 -6.97
CA MET A 1 12.07 12.58 -5.65
C MET A 1 13.33 11.77 -5.79
N GLN A 2 14.33 12.15 -5.01
CA GLN A 2 15.54 11.37 -4.76
C GLN A 2 15.19 10.10 -3.96
N LYS A 3 16.13 9.14 -3.90
CA LYS A 3 15.86 7.85 -3.23
C LYS A 3 15.66 8.05 -1.73
N ASP A 4 16.46 8.92 -1.13
CA ASP A 4 16.45 9.15 0.32
C ASP A 4 15.16 9.84 0.77
N GLU A 5 14.69 10.84 0.02
CA GLU A 5 13.38 11.48 0.24
C GLU A 5 12.23 10.46 0.17
N LEU A 6 12.31 9.50 -0.76
CA LEU A 6 11.31 8.45 -0.91
C LEU A 6 11.33 7.46 0.24
N ILE A 7 12.51 7.08 0.72
CA ILE A 7 12.66 6.24 1.90
C ILE A 7 12.13 6.97 3.14
N GLN A 8 12.41 8.27 3.29
CA GLN A 8 11.87 9.07 4.40
C GLN A 8 10.34 9.11 4.37
N LEU A 9 9.73 9.35 3.20
CA LEU A 9 8.28 9.29 3.06
C LEU A 9 7.73 7.90 3.39
N HIS A 10 8.39 6.84 2.94
CA HIS A 10 8.02 5.46 3.25
C HIS A 10 8.09 5.20 4.77
N THR A 11 9.16 5.64 5.44
CA THR A 11 9.30 5.55 6.90
C THR A 11 8.17 6.27 7.62
N PHE A 12 7.84 7.49 7.20
CA PHE A 12 6.77 8.27 7.79
C PHE A 12 5.40 7.57 7.66
N LEU A 13 5.05 7.09 6.47
CA LEU A 13 3.80 6.35 6.27
C LEU A 13 3.77 5.02 7.04
N PHE A 14 4.91 4.35 7.17
CA PHE A 14 5.03 3.13 7.98
C PHE A 14 4.79 3.42 9.47
N GLN A 15 5.24 4.57 9.98
CA GLN A 15 4.93 5.00 11.34
C GLN A 15 3.44 5.30 11.53
N ILE A 16 2.81 5.95 10.54
CA ILE A 16 1.35 6.19 10.55
C ILE A 16 0.59 4.86 10.54
N LYS A 17 0.98 3.90 9.68
CA LYS A 17 0.41 2.55 9.65
C LYS A 17 0.40 1.94 11.06
N ASN A 18 1.58 1.87 11.69
CA ASN A 18 1.72 1.26 13.01
C ASN A 18 0.87 2.00 14.07
N HIS A 19 0.79 3.33 13.98
CA HIS A 19 -0.06 4.12 14.88
C HIS A 19 -1.54 3.82 14.67
N LEU A 20 -2.01 3.69 13.42
CA LEU A 20 -3.40 3.35 13.11
C LEU A 20 -3.73 1.93 13.56
N GLU A 21 -2.85 0.95 13.35
CA GLU A 21 -3.07 -0.43 13.82
C GLU A 21 -3.15 -0.54 15.35
N GLN A 22 -2.40 0.30 16.07
CA GLN A 22 -2.45 0.32 17.54
C GLN A 22 -3.68 1.03 18.10
N ASN A 23 -4.17 2.07 17.43
CA ASN A 23 -5.20 2.97 17.98
C ASN A 23 -6.59 2.80 17.36
N CYS A 24 -6.68 2.28 16.14
CA CYS A 24 -7.94 1.97 15.49
C CYS A 24 -8.35 0.52 15.78
N LYS A 25 -9.65 0.27 16.03
CA LYS A 25 -10.21 -1.09 16.14
C LYS A 25 -10.35 -1.75 14.76
N ASN A 26 -9.30 -1.67 13.96
CA ASN A 26 -9.29 -2.23 12.61
C ASN A 26 -8.51 -3.54 12.66
N ASN A 27 -8.91 -4.51 11.84
CA ASN A 27 -8.29 -5.85 11.86
C ASN A 27 -6.97 -5.91 11.06
N GLY A 28 -6.41 -4.76 10.65
CA GLY A 28 -5.19 -4.68 9.83
C GLY A 28 -5.40 -5.07 8.36
N CYS A 29 -6.62 -5.43 7.96
CA CYS A 29 -6.93 -5.90 6.61
C CYS A 29 -6.60 -4.86 5.53
N GLU A 30 -6.64 -3.57 5.87
CA GLU A 30 -6.37 -2.46 4.95
C GLU A 30 -4.91 -2.39 4.49
N PHE A 31 -3.99 -3.08 5.17
CA PHE A 31 -2.56 -3.09 4.86
C PHE A 31 -2.03 -4.41 4.30
N ILE A 32 -2.87 -5.43 4.11
CA ILE A 32 -2.46 -6.75 3.59
C ILE A 32 -1.69 -6.61 2.27
N ASP A 33 -2.18 -5.79 1.34
CA ASP A 33 -1.52 -5.56 0.06
C ASP A 33 -0.09 -5.01 0.20
N TYR A 34 0.15 -4.18 1.20
CA TYR A 34 1.48 -3.67 1.50
C TYR A 34 2.37 -4.75 2.11
N GLU A 35 1.84 -5.56 3.03
CA GLU A 35 2.58 -6.64 3.69
C GLU A 35 3.02 -7.72 2.70
N LYS A 36 2.17 -8.06 1.73
CA LYS A 36 2.49 -8.98 0.63
C LYS A 36 3.68 -8.54 -0.20
N LEU A 37 3.97 -7.24 -0.28
CA LEU A 37 5.13 -6.73 -1.02
C LEU A 37 6.47 -7.08 -0.34
N ASP A 38 6.47 -7.37 0.96
CA ASP A 38 7.68 -7.57 1.77
C ASP A 38 8.73 -6.44 1.56
N ILE A 39 8.27 -5.18 1.52
CA ILE A 39 9.13 -4.01 1.39
C ILE A 39 8.94 -3.10 2.60
N THR A 40 9.96 -3.06 3.47
CA THR A 40 9.98 -2.15 4.63
C THR A 40 10.95 -0.99 4.41
N PRO A 41 10.81 0.14 5.13
CA PRO A 41 11.70 1.29 4.97
C PRO A 41 13.18 0.96 5.25
N HIS A 42 13.44 -0.03 6.12
CA HIS A 42 14.78 -0.52 6.45
C HIS A 42 15.50 -1.17 5.27
N LYS A 43 14.76 -1.68 4.26
CA LYS A 43 15.33 -2.34 3.08
C LYS A 43 15.83 -1.31 2.06
N VAL A 44 16.75 -0.43 2.47
CA VAL A 44 17.26 0.69 1.66
C VAL A 44 17.96 0.26 0.36
N TYR A 45 18.36 -1.02 0.26
CA TYR A 45 18.93 -1.60 -0.96
C TYR A 45 17.89 -1.83 -2.06
N LYS A 46 16.60 -1.86 -1.72
CA LYS A 46 15.49 -2.00 -2.68
C LYS A 46 15.43 -0.83 -3.67
N SER A 47 14.82 -1.07 -4.81
CA SER A 47 14.77 -0.09 -5.90
C SER A 47 13.85 1.10 -5.58
N LYS A 48 14.04 2.22 -6.30
CA LYS A 48 13.12 3.37 -6.23
C LYS A 48 11.68 2.97 -6.61
N ARG A 49 11.52 2.03 -7.54
CA ARG A 49 10.20 1.52 -7.96
C ARG A 49 9.50 0.81 -6.81
N GLU A 50 10.21 -0.11 -6.16
CA GLU A 50 9.72 -0.88 -5.00
C GLU A 50 9.29 0.04 -3.85
N HIS A 51 10.11 1.03 -3.50
CA HIS A 51 9.72 2.00 -2.46
C HIS A 51 8.54 2.89 -2.88
N LYS A 52 8.39 3.25 -4.16
CA LYS A 52 7.19 3.98 -4.63
C LYS A 52 5.94 3.13 -4.51
N LEU A 53 6.02 1.87 -4.93
CA LEU A 53 4.90 0.93 -4.84
C LEU A 53 4.44 0.78 -3.38
N ALA A 54 5.38 0.58 -2.46
CA ALA A 54 5.14 0.54 -1.03
C ALA A 54 4.44 1.81 -0.49
N VAL A 55 4.93 2.99 -0.88
CA VAL A 55 4.32 4.29 -0.49
C VAL A 55 2.87 4.39 -0.97
N PHE A 56 2.58 4.00 -2.21
CA PHE A 56 1.21 4.04 -2.72
C PHE A 56 0.28 3.05 -2.02
N LYS A 57 0.73 1.82 -1.79
CA LYS A 57 -0.07 0.81 -1.07
C LYS A 57 -0.34 1.21 0.39
N LEU A 58 0.65 1.76 1.10
CA LEU A 58 0.45 2.30 2.44
C LEU A 58 -0.54 3.47 2.44
N SER A 59 -0.38 4.41 1.51
CA SER A 59 -1.27 5.57 1.40
C SER A 59 -2.71 5.14 1.12
N LYS A 60 -2.89 4.11 0.28
CA LYS A 60 -4.20 3.53 -0.03
C LYS A 60 -4.84 2.92 1.21
N GLY A 61 -4.10 2.10 1.97
CA GLY A 61 -4.61 1.53 3.23
C GLY A 61 -4.99 2.59 4.26
N ILE A 62 -4.19 3.66 4.38
CA ILE A 62 -4.53 4.81 5.23
C ILE A 62 -5.83 5.48 4.76
N ALA A 63 -5.99 5.71 3.45
CA ALA A 63 -7.20 6.30 2.90
C ALA A 63 -8.44 5.42 3.10
N ASP A 64 -8.29 4.09 2.97
CA ASP A 64 -9.37 3.13 3.25
C ASP A 64 -9.84 3.24 4.71
N ILE A 65 -8.90 3.27 5.67
CA ILE A 65 -9.21 3.47 7.09
C ILE A 65 -9.97 4.79 7.32
N LEU A 66 -9.54 5.87 6.67
CA LEU A 66 -10.16 7.18 6.82
C LEU A 66 -11.55 7.24 6.18
N SER A 67 -11.79 6.48 5.11
CA SER A 67 -13.08 6.48 4.41
C SER A 67 -14.27 6.07 5.30
N ASN A 68 -14.02 5.22 6.30
CA ASN A 68 -15.01 4.85 7.30
C ASN A 68 -15.60 6.06 8.08
N ASN A 69 -14.82 7.13 8.26
CA ASN A 69 -15.23 8.31 9.03
C ASN A 69 -15.39 9.57 8.17
N TYR A 70 -14.76 9.60 6.99
CA TYR A 70 -14.67 10.78 6.14
C TYR A 70 -15.07 10.45 4.70
N PRO A 71 -16.29 10.84 4.28
CA PRO A 71 -16.75 10.65 2.92
C PRO A 71 -15.83 11.34 1.91
N GLY A 72 -15.52 10.65 0.81
CA GLY A 72 -14.66 11.16 -0.26
C GLY A 72 -13.26 10.54 -0.28
N PHE A 73 -12.81 9.94 0.82
CA PHE A 73 -11.53 9.22 0.86
C PHE A 73 -11.56 7.93 0.03
N GLU A 74 -12.73 7.37 -0.28
CA GLU A 74 -12.87 6.21 -1.16
C GLU A 74 -12.33 6.50 -2.57
N LYS A 75 -12.61 7.71 -3.08
CA LYS A 75 -12.11 8.15 -4.39
C LYS A 75 -10.59 8.34 -4.37
N ILE A 76 -10.06 8.80 -3.23
CA ILE A 76 -8.61 8.97 -3.03
C ILE A 76 -7.94 7.60 -2.99
N ALA A 77 -8.47 6.65 -2.21
CA ALA A 77 -7.99 5.28 -2.15
C ALA A 77 -7.99 4.61 -3.54
N ALA A 78 -9.08 4.73 -4.29
CA ALA A 78 -9.16 4.21 -5.66
C ALA A 78 -8.09 4.82 -6.60
N ARG A 79 -7.82 6.12 -6.46
CA ARG A 79 -6.78 6.78 -7.26
C ARG A 79 -5.37 6.35 -6.85
N LEU A 80 -5.13 6.13 -5.56
CA LEU A 80 -3.85 5.64 -5.04
C LEU A 80 -3.60 4.20 -5.51
N GLU A 81 -4.63 3.36 -5.55
CA GLU A 81 -4.56 2.00 -6.10
C GLU A 81 -4.14 2.01 -7.57
N GLN A 82 -4.83 2.79 -8.41
CA GLN A 82 -4.48 2.97 -9.82
C GLN A 82 -3.05 3.49 -10.01
N MET A 83 -2.57 4.35 -9.11
CA MET A 83 -1.20 4.83 -9.16
C MET A 83 -0.20 3.72 -8.81
N SER A 84 -0.55 2.86 -7.84
CA SER A 84 0.28 1.73 -7.41
C SER A 84 0.48 0.72 -8.55
N GLU A 85 -0.58 0.39 -9.29
CA GLU A 85 -0.56 -0.56 -10.41
C GLU A 85 0.41 -0.14 -11.53
N ARG A 86 0.59 1.18 -11.73
CA ARG A 86 1.55 1.71 -12.72
C ARG A 86 3.00 1.41 -12.37
N PHE A 87 3.29 1.18 -11.09
CA PHE A 87 4.62 0.83 -10.62
C PHE A 87 4.83 -0.68 -10.49
N MET A 88 3.79 -1.50 -10.68
CA MET A 88 3.91 -2.96 -10.68
C MET A 88 4.55 -3.48 -11.97
N THR A 89 5.32 -4.55 -11.85
CA THR A 89 5.80 -5.37 -12.96
C THR A 89 4.65 -6.24 -13.49
N GLU A 90 4.79 -6.75 -14.72
CA GLU A 90 3.81 -7.69 -15.27
C GLU A 90 3.67 -8.95 -14.41
N LYS A 91 4.77 -9.44 -13.84
CA LYS A 91 4.73 -10.58 -12.90
C LYS A 91 3.90 -10.28 -11.64
N GLU A 92 4.08 -9.10 -11.03
CA GLU A 92 3.28 -8.69 -9.87
C GLU A 92 1.79 -8.53 -10.23
N LYS A 93 1.47 -8.02 -11.43
CA LYS A 93 0.08 -7.92 -11.90
C LYS A 93 -0.53 -9.29 -12.21
N GLU A 94 0.25 -10.23 -12.73
CA GLU A 94 -0.20 -11.57 -13.05
C GLU A 94 -0.58 -12.35 -11.79
N ILE A 95 0.24 -12.25 -10.74
CA ILE A 95 -0.08 -12.80 -9.41
C ILE A 95 -1.44 -12.28 -8.90
N ILE A 96 -1.67 -10.97 -8.98
CA ILE A 96 -2.96 -10.38 -8.55
C ILE A 96 -4.12 -10.89 -9.41
N ARG A 97 -3.93 -11.02 -10.73
CA ARG A 97 -4.98 -11.54 -11.63
C ARG A 97 -5.30 -13.00 -11.35
N GLU A 98 -4.32 -13.80 -10.94
CA GLU A 98 -4.50 -15.20 -10.54
C GLU A 98 -5.26 -15.29 -9.21
N GLU A 99 -4.88 -14.52 -8.19
CA GLU A 99 -5.60 -14.45 -6.90
C GLU A 99 -7.09 -14.10 -7.10
N ILE A 100 -7.39 -13.11 -7.96
CA ILE A 100 -8.78 -12.70 -8.27
C ILE A 100 -9.57 -13.82 -8.98
N LYS A 101 -8.91 -14.67 -9.77
CA LYS A 101 -9.57 -15.82 -10.44
C LYS A 101 -9.89 -16.91 -9.43
N GLU A 102 -8.99 -17.18 -8.49
CA GLU A 102 -9.19 -18.18 -7.44
C GLU A 102 -10.34 -17.78 -6.51
N GLU A 103 -10.41 -16.52 -6.08
CA GLU A 103 -11.51 -16.00 -5.24
C GLU A 103 -12.89 -16.04 -5.92
N LYS A 104 -12.97 -16.01 -7.26
CA LYS A 104 -14.23 -16.09 -8.00
C LYS A 104 -14.68 -17.52 -8.31
N THR A 105 -13.81 -18.50 -8.06
CA THR A 105 -14.08 -19.92 -8.32
C THR A 105 -14.50 -20.66 -7.03
N HIS A 106 -14.54 -19.96 -5.90
CA HIS A 106 -15.14 -20.38 -4.63
C HIS A 106 -16.37 -19.53 -4.29
#